data_AF-A0A7H8T1G2-F1
#
_entry.id   AF-A0A7H8T1G2-F1
#
_cell.length_a   1.000
_cell.length_b   1.000
_cell.length_c   1.000
_cell.angle_alpha   90.00
_cell.angle_beta   90.00
_cell.angle_gamma   90.00
#
_symmetry.space_group_name_H-M   'P 1'
#
loop_
_entity.id
_entity.type
_entity.pdbx_description
1 polymer ?
#
loop_
_entity_poly.entity_id
_entity_poly.type
_entity_poly.pdbx_seq_one_letter_code
_entity_poly.pdbx_strand_id
1 'polypeptide(L)' 'MPMDPVGRFLTALDPEQREAVGAKPRQEQERLAAAWERELESDDELDTLDELSPPAAEAEAARRVMDRGGD' A
#
# COMPACT_ATOMS: atom_id res chain seq x y z
N MET A 1 -15.43 2.26 -12.02
CA MET A 1 -14.08 1.99 -12.55
C MET A 1 -13.32 1.36 -11.40
N PRO A 2 -12.99 0.05 -11.42
CA PRO A 2 -12.12 -0.48 -10.38
C PRO A 2 -10.75 0.16 -10.65
N MET A 3 -10.34 1.09 -9.78
CA MET A 3 -9.02 1.69 -9.89
C MET A 3 -8.00 0.57 -9.75
N ASP A 4 -7.07 0.49 -10.69
CA ASP A 4 -5.95 -0.45 -10.66
C ASP A 4 -5.33 -0.47 -9.25
N PRO A 5 -5.34 -1.60 -8.52
CA PRO A 5 -4.86 -1.65 -7.14
C PRO A 5 -3.39 -1.25 -7.04
N VAL A 6 -2.60 -1.63 -8.06
CA VAL A 6 -1.22 -1.18 -8.22
C VAL A 6 -1.11 0.33 -8.36
N GLY A 7 -2.02 0.96 -9.11
CA GLY A 7 -2.04 2.41 -9.30
C GLY A 7 -2.33 3.17 -8.01
N ARG A 8 -3.23 2.64 -7.17
CA ARG A 8 -3.51 3.21 -5.84
C ARG A 8 -2.33 3.03 -4.91
N PHE A 9 -1.78 1.81 -4.83
CA PHE A 9 -0.60 1.53 -4.02
C PHE A 9 0.58 2.44 -4.38
N LEU A 10 0.91 2.58 -5.67
CA LEU A 10 1.97 3.47 -6.14
C LEU A 10 1.73 4.96 -5.83
N THR A 11 0.48 5.36 -5.65
CA THR A 11 0.11 6.74 -5.29
C THR A 11 0.16 6.97 -3.78
N ALA A 12 -0.05 5.91 -3.00
CA ALA A 12 0.07 5.93 -1.54
C ALA A 12 1.53 5.86 -1.05
N LEU A 13 2.45 5.36 -1.89
CA LEU A 13 3.88 5.31 -1.59
C LEU A 13 4.56 6.68 -1.69
N ASP A 14 5.59 6.87 -0.87
CA ASP A 14 6.54 7.97 -1.00
C ASP A 14 7.25 7.94 -2.37
N PRO A 15 7.70 9.10 -2.90
CA PRO A 15 8.29 9.19 -4.24
C PRO A 15 9.48 8.23 -4.43
N GLU A 16 10.38 8.09 -3.45
CA GLU A 16 11.50 7.15 -3.51
C GLU A 16 11.04 5.68 -3.57
N GLN A 17 10.04 5.32 -2.79
CA GLN A 17 9.49 3.96 -2.75
C GLN A 17 8.71 3.64 -4.03
N ARG A 18 7.97 4.62 -4.55
CA ARG A 18 7.24 4.52 -5.82
C ARG A 18 8.20 4.24 -6.98
N GLU A 19 9.36 4.90 -7.02
CA GLU A 19 10.38 4.62 -8.04
C GLU A 19 10.96 3.20 -7.89
N ALA A 20 11.27 2.78 -6.65
CA ALA A 20 11.78 1.43 -6.37
C ALA A 20 10.78 0.32 -6.74
N VAL A 21 9.49 0.50 -6.44
CA VAL A 21 8.43 -0.45 -6.79
C VAL A 21 8.12 -0.36 -8.29
N GLY A 22 8.09 0.83 -8.87
CA GLY A 22 7.88 1.05 -10.30
C GLY A 22 8.96 0.41 -11.19
N ALA A 23 10.18 0.27 -10.67
CA ALA A 23 11.28 -0.42 -11.35
C ALA A 23 11.21 -1.96 -11.26
N LYS A 24 10.41 -2.52 -10.35
CA LYS A 24 10.21 -3.98 -10.21
C LYS A 24 9.29 -4.52 -11.31
N PRO A 25 9.38 -5.82 -11.66
CA PRO A 25 8.46 -6.44 -12.61
C PRO A 25 7.01 -6.37 -12.13
N ARG A 26 6.07 -6.30 -13.08
CA ARG A 26 4.64 -6.09 -12.80
C ARG A 26 4.07 -7.10 -11.79
N GLN A 27 4.48 -8.36 -11.88
CA GLN A 27 4.05 -9.42 -10.98
C GLN A 27 4.42 -9.15 -9.51
N GLU A 28 5.55 -8.48 -9.27
CA GLU A 28 5.98 -8.09 -7.92
C GLU A 28 5.23 -6.84 -7.43
N GLN A 29 4.97 -5.87 -8.32
CA GLN A 29 4.12 -4.72 -8.01
C GLN A 29 2.71 -5.17 -7.59
N GLU A 30 2.16 -6.15 -8.29
CA GLU A 30 0.85 -6.74 -7.97
C GLU A 30 0.86 -7.50 -6.64
N ARG A 31 1.94 -8.22 -6.31
CA ARG A 31 2.09 -8.86 -4.99
C ARG A 31 2.15 -7.84 -3.86
N LEU A 32 2.92 -6.77 -4.02
CA LEU A 32 3.04 -5.71 -3.02
C LEU A 32 1.71 -4.94 -2.88
N ALA A 33 1.04 -4.63 -3.98
CA ALA A 33 -0.27 -3.99 -3.97
C ALA A 33 -1.33 -4.89 -3.29
N ALA A 34 -1.33 -6.19 -3.57
CA ALA A 34 -2.25 -7.13 -2.90
C ALA A 34 -1.94 -7.31 -1.41
N ALA A 35 -0.66 -7.25 -1.01
CA ALA A 35 -0.27 -7.23 0.39
C ALA A 35 -0.76 -5.94 1.08
N TRP A 36 -0.64 -4.80 0.42
CA TRP A 36 -1.14 -3.51 0.90
C TRP A 36 -2.66 -3.49 1.05
N GLU A 37 -3.41 -3.97 0.06
CA GLU A 37 -4.88 -4.10 0.18
C GLU A 37 -5.27 -5.02 1.31
N ARG A 38 -4.56 -6.14 1.50
CA ARG A 38 -4.82 -7.02 2.65
C ARG A 38 -4.52 -6.37 3.98
N GLU A 39 -3.49 -5.54 4.10
CA GLU A 39 -3.24 -4.79 5.34
C GLU A 39 -4.35 -3.75 5.57
N LEU A 40 -4.89 -3.14 4.51
CA LEU A 40 -6.04 -2.24 4.61
C LEU A 40 -7.36 -2.95 4.96
N GLU A 41 -7.59 -4.15 4.41
CA GLU A 41 -8.77 -4.97 4.68
C GLU A 41 -8.68 -5.70 6.04
N SER A 42 -7.47 -6.09 6.45
CA SER A 42 -7.22 -6.81 7.70
C SER A 42 -7.06 -5.86 8.90
N ASP A 43 -7.09 -4.55 8.67
CA ASP A 43 -7.31 -3.52 9.70
C ASP A 43 -8.79 -3.56 10.15
N ASP A 44 -9.20 -4.68 10.76
CA ASP A 44 -10.44 -4.80 11.55
C ASP A 44 -10.31 -4.01 12.88
N GLU A 45 -9.17 -3.33 13.10
CA GLU A 45 -8.96 -2.27 14.11
C GLU A 45 -9.34 -0.87 13.58
N LEU A 46 -10.04 -0.79 12.44
CA LEU A 46 -10.68 0.43 11.90
C LEU A 46 -11.75 1.06 12.85
N ASP A 47 -11.98 0.50 14.03
CA ASP A 47 -12.65 1.18 15.15
C ASP A 47 -11.75 2.25 15.82
N THR A 48 -10.43 2.24 15.54
CA THR A 48 -9.44 3.22 16.07
C THR A 48 -8.88 4.19 15.02
N LEU A 49 -9.07 3.90 13.72
CA LEU A 49 -8.62 4.76 12.61
C LEU A 49 -9.70 5.74 12.13
N ASP A 50 -10.78 5.96 12.90
CA ASP A 50 -11.73 7.07 12.67
C ASP A 50 -11.05 8.46 12.79
N GLU A 51 -9.86 8.52 13.41
CA GLU A 51 -9.07 9.75 13.58
C GLU A 51 -8.08 10.03 12.44
N LEU A 52 -7.82 9.07 11.54
CA LEU A 52 -6.97 9.25 10.36
C LEU A 52 -7.81 9.30 9.09
N SER A 53 -7.65 10.37 8.30
CA SER A 53 -8.33 10.46 7.01
C SER A 53 -7.91 9.30 6.08
N PRO A 54 -8.79 8.79 5.20
CA PRO A 54 -8.51 7.68 4.28
C PRO A 54 -7.12 7.69 3.59
N PRO A 55 -6.58 8.83 3.11
CA PRO A 55 -5.24 8.85 2.51
C PRO A 55 -4.08 8.58 3.49
N ALA A 56 -4.26 8.86 4.80
CA ALA A 56 -3.23 8.64 5.81
C ALA A 56 -3.10 7.14 6.17
N ALA A 57 -4.23 6.43 6.26
CA ALA A 57 -4.25 4.98 6.44
C ALA A 57 -3.59 4.26 5.25
N GLU A 58 -3.90 4.71 4.03
CA GLU A 58 -3.28 4.19 2.80
C GLU A 58 -1.74 4.32 2.80
N ALA A 59 -1.21 5.46 3.24
CA ALA A 59 0.24 5.71 3.30
C ALA A 59 0.95 4.86 4.38
N GLU A 60 0.35 4.72 5.56
CA GLU A 60 0.92 3.91 6.66
C GLU A 60 0.97 2.42 6.30
N ALA A 61 -0.10 1.89 5.71
CA ALA A 61 -0.13 0.51 5.23
C ALA A 61 0.97 0.27 4.17
N ALA A 62 1.17 1.23 3.26
CA ALA A 62 2.18 1.12 2.22
C ALA A 62 3.61 1.05 2.80
N ARG A 63 3.87 1.85 3.84
CA ARG A 63 5.13 1.85 4.58
C ARG A 63 5.40 0.51 5.29
N ARG A 64 4.39 -0.10 5.93
CA ARG A 64 4.52 -1.41 6.61
C ARG A 64 4.80 -2.56 5.65
N VAL A 65 4.17 -2.54 4.46
CA VAL A 65 4.43 -3.55 3.42
C VAL A 65 5.87 -3.47 2.91
N MET A 66 6.39 -2.26 2.73
CA MET A 66 7.78 -2.05 2.31
C MET A 66 8.78 -2.50 3.39
N ASP A 67 8.46 -2.30 4.67
CA ASP A 67 9.29 -2.75 5.80
C ASP A 67 9.32 -4.29 5.90
N ARG A 68 8.18 -4.98 5.75
CA ARG A 68 8.10 -6.45 5.79
C ARG A 68 8.64 -7.16 4.55
N GLY A 69 8.67 -6.52 3.39
CA GLY A 69 9.13 -7.11 2.13
C GLY A 69 10.64 -6.98 1.86
N GLY A 70 11.40 -6.44 2.81
CA GLY A 70 12.82 -6.10 2.67
C GLY A 70 13.84 -7.04 3.32
N ASP A 71 13.43 -8.19 3.87
CA ASP A 71 14.32 -9.24 4.42
C ASP A 71 14.76 -10.25 3.34
#